data_AF-A0A4Y1RQG8-F1
#
_entry.id   AF-A0A4Y1RQG8-F1
#
_cell.length_a   1.000
_cell.length_b   1.000
_cell.length_c   1.000
_cell.angle_alpha   90.00
_cell.angle_beta   90.00
_cell.angle_gamma   90.00
#
_symmetry.space_group_name_H-M   'P 1'
#
loop_
_entity.id
_entity.type
_entity.pdbx_description
1 polymer ?
#
loop_
_entity_poly.entity_id
_entity_poly.type
_entity_poly.pdbx_seq_one_letter_code
_entity_poly.pdbx_strand_id
1 'polypeptide(L)'
;METSTWDSLEAKDLASQLFIDVVGGSVNHDERIVEKILEAFDIHLPNIDKVMCLSAKNDCRFDTAKKFVEQYIFGLIESQSYMTAVTLLEHFSIRQSGQSFLLSMIESKQLKAADKWATFMGKPMLCVLVQEYFDRNMLKNAYEIIQKNNLQHEFPNVYHKYKESSLKKLAEKGCWDVAEARTNSNRQLLEYLVYLAMEAGYSEKVDELCDRYSLEVPEASLLHSRFLHLSELVVEGVFWVDEVNALHNATSHIEGCKVVGLDCEWKPNYVKGSKPNKVSIMQIASDKMVFIFDLIKLFNDIPDVLDDSLTRILQSPRILKLGYNFQCDMKQLAHSYEELECFKHYEMLLDIQNVFKEPRGGLSGLAKKILGVGLNKTRRNSNWEQRPLTQNQLEYAALDAAVLIHIFRHVHGHSQTAEGEGHRKLEWKSCIVSHMDNIKKSKKGSKK
;
A
#
# COMPACT_ATOMS: atom_id res chain seq x y z
N MET A 1 -3.99 39.54 -36.85
CA MET A 1 -3.84 38.77 -38.10
C MET A 1 -5.04 37.86 -38.18
N GLU A 2 -6.01 38.25 -39.01
CA GLU A 2 -7.13 37.40 -39.38
C GLU A 2 -6.57 36.32 -40.30
N THR A 3 -6.37 35.10 -39.79
CA THR A 3 -6.19 33.93 -40.64
C THR A 3 -7.46 33.78 -41.45
N SER A 4 -7.38 33.94 -42.77
CA SER A 4 -8.56 33.84 -43.61
C SER A 4 -9.12 32.42 -43.55
N THR A 5 -10.44 32.27 -43.63
CA THR A 5 -11.10 30.94 -43.72
C THR A 5 -10.56 30.10 -44.88
N TRP A 6 -9.99 30.74 -45.90
CA TRP A 6 -9.34 30.12 -47.05
C TRP A 6 -8.02 29.41 -46.67
N ASP A 7 -7.16 30.07 -45.88
CA ASP A 7 -5.89 29.49 -45.42
C ASP A 7 -6.13 28.25 -44.53
N SER A 8 -7.24 28.26 -43.78
CA SER A 8 -7.65 27.13 -42.95
C SER A 8 -8.17 25.94 -43.78
N LEU A 9 -8.87 26.19 -44.88
CA LEU A 9 -9.37 25.15 -45.79
C LEU A 9 -8.24 24.47 -46.57
N GLU A 10 -7.29 25.27 -47.08
CA GLU A 10 -6.11 24.76 -47.80
C GLU A 10 -5.21 23.92 -46.89
N ALA A 11 -5.01 24.36 -45.63
CA ALA A 11 -4.29 23.58 -44.64
C ALA A 11 -4.96 22.22 -44.34
N LYS A 12 -6.30 22.17 -44.26
CA LYS A 12 -7.05 20.91 -44.08
C LYS A 12 -6.91 19.98 -45.29
N ASP A 13 -6.92 20.51 -46.51
CA ASP A 13 -6.74 19.71 -47.73
C ASP A 13 -5.33 19.13 -47.81
N LEU A 14 -4.29 19.94 -47.55
CA LEU A 14 -2.89 19.48 -47.51
C LEU A 14 -2.65 18.42 -46.42
N ALA A 15 -3.21 18.65 -45.23
CA ALA A 15 -3.10 17.69 -44.13
C ALA A 15 -3.88 16.39 -44.40
N SER A 16 -5.01 16.48 -45.13
CA SER A 16 -5.75 15.29 -45.59
C SER A 16 -4.98 14.50 -46.64
N GLN A 17 -4.28 15.18 -47.57
CA GLN A 17 -3.38 14.53 -48.52
C GLN A 17 -2.21 13.85 -47.80
N LEU A 18 -1.59 14.52 -46.84
CA LEU A 18 -0.53 13.94 -46.02
C LEU A 18 -1.03 12.69 -45.27
N PHE A 19 -2.24 12.74 -44.68
CA PHE A 19 -2.85 11.57 -44.05
C PHE A 19 -3.01 10.40 -45.04
N ILE A 20 -3.48 10.66 -46.26
CA ILE A 20 -3.63 9.63 -47.31
C ILE A 20 -2.28 9.03 -47.67
N ASP A 21 -1.23 9.84 -47.84
CA ASP A 21 0.10 9.37 -48.22
C ASP A 21 0.76 8.54 -47.11
N VAL A 22 0.54 8.94 -45.86
CA VAL A 22 1.01 8.23 -44.66
C VAL A 22 0.29 6.89 -44.52
N VAL A 23 -1.04 6.89 -44.57
CA VAL A 23 -1.86 5.68 -44.45
C VAL A 23 -1.68 4.73 -45.64
N GLY A 24 -1.48 5.27 -46.84
CA GLY A 24 -1.22 4.52 -48.06
C GLY A 24 0.19 3.90 -48.14
N GLY A 25 1.04 4.14 -47.13
CA GLY A 25 2.39 3.58 -47.06
C GLY A 25 3.44 4.30 -47.90
N SER A 26 3.12 5.46 -48.47
CA SER A 26 4.05 6.29 -49.24
C SER A 26 5.09 7.00 -48.35
N VAL A 27 4.82 7.10 -47.04
CA VAL A 27 5.68 7.74 -46.05
C VAL A 27 5.87 6.83 -44.83
N ASN A 28 7.11 6.55 -44.45
CA ASN A 28 7.41 5.82 -43.21
C ASN A 28 7.15 6.74 -42.00
N HIS A 29 6.43 6.25 -41.00
CA HIS A 29 5.93 7.09 -39.90
C HIS A 29 5.78 6.31 -38.59
N ASP A 30 5.81 7.06 -37.48
CA ASP A 30 5.30 6.59 -36.19
C ASP A 30 3.77 6.67 -36.21
N GLU A 31 3.08 5.62 -35.75
CA GLU A 31 1.61 5.53 -35.73
C GLU A 31 0.95 6.74 -35.05
N ARG A 32 1.62 7.36 -34.06
CA ARG A 32 1.11 8.55 -33.35
C ARG A 32 1.06 9.81 -34.22
N ILE A 33 1.82 9.84 -35.31
CA ILE A 33 1.79 10.96 -36.27
C ILE A 33 0.42 11.02 -36.94
N VAL A 34 -0.18 9.87 -37.24
CA VAL A 34 -1.52 9.79 -37.83
C VAL A 34 -2.55 10.43 -36.90
N GLU A 35 -2.54 10.06 -35.62
CA GLU A 35 -3.43 10.65 -34.60
C GLU A 35 -3.22 12.17 -34.50
N LYS A 36 -1.96 12.62 -34.51
CA LYS A 36 -1.62 14.06 -34.40
C LYS A 36 -2.04 14.88 -35.61
N ILE A 37 -1.94 14.33 -36.82
CA ILE A 37 -2.42 14.99 -38.05
C ILE A 37 -3.94 15.19 -37.96
N LEU A 38 -4.67 14.15 -37.58
CA LEU A 38 -6.13 14.22 -37.46
C LEU A 38 -6.58 15.21 -36.38
N GLU A 39 -5.93 15.20 -35.21
CA GLU A 39 -6.23 16.10 -34.08
C GLU A 39 -5.89 17.56 -34.40
N ALA A 40 -4.71 17.82 -34.98
CA ALA A 40 -4.23 19.18 -35.20
C ALA A 40 -5.00 19.93 -36.29
N PHE A 41 -5.48 19.22 -37.31
CA PHE A 41 -6.16 19.81 -38.46
C PHE A 41 -7.67 19.52 -38.50
N ASP A 42 -8.20 18.77 -37.53
CA ASP A 42 -9.63 18.46 -37.43
C ASP A 42 -10.16 17.84 -38.75
N ILE A 43 -9.50 16.75 -39.16
CA ILE A 43 -9.76 16.04 -40.43
C ILE A 43 -10.77 14.93 -40.18
N HIS A 44 -11.86 14.92 -40.94
CA HIS A 44 -12.86 13.84 -40.92
C HIS A 44 -12.99 13.17 -42.29
N LEU A 45 -13.82 12.12 -42.36
CA LEU A 45 -14.08 11.38 -43.61
C LEU A 45 -14.41 12.29 -44.81
N PRO A 46 -15.25 13.35 -44.69
CA PRO A 46 -15.55 14.23 -45.82
C PRO A 46 -14.34 14.98 -46.39
N ASN A 47 -13.36 15.30 -45.54
CA ASN A 47 -12.11 15.95 -45.97
C ASN A 47 -11.26 14.97 -46.79
N ILE A 48 -11.15 13.72 -46.33
CA ILE A 48 -10.43 12.65 -47.02
C ILE A 48 -11.12 12.33 -48.35
N ASP A 49 -12.44 12.18 -48.35
CA ASP A 49 -13.23 11.95 -49.56
C ASP A 49 -13.00 13.06 -50.58
N LYS A 50 -13.04 14.33 -50.16
CA LYS A 50 -12.80 15.48 -51.05
C LYS A 50 -11.44 15.37 -51.77
N VAL A 51 -10.37 15.07 -51.04
CA VAL A 51 -9.02 14.95 -51.61
C VAL A 51 -8.89 13.71 -52.52
N MET A 52 -9.49 12.58 -52.12
CA MET A 52 -9.56 11.38 -52.96
C MET A 52 -10.36 11.61 -54.25
N CYS A 53 -11.43 12.41 -54.22
CA CYS A 53 -12.20 12.78 -55.42
C CYS A 53 -11.39 13.66 -56.39
N LEU A 54 -10.58 14.58 -55.86
CA LEU A 54 -9.78 15.49 -56.68
C LEU A 54 -8.66 14.78 -57.43
N SER A 55 -8.18 13.65 -56.90
CA SER A 55 -7.15 12.81 -57.51
C SER A 55 -7.70 11.74 -58.46
N ALA A 56 -8.94 11.27 -58.27
CA ALA A 56 -9.61 10.28 -59.12
C ALA A 56 -10.55 10.93 -60.14
N LYS A 57 -10.21 10.90 -61.43
CA LYS A 57 -10.97 11.52 -62.55
C LYS A 57 -12.36 10.91 -62.87
N ASN A 58 -13.08 10.28 -61.94
CA ASN A 58 -14.52 9.94 -62.12
C ASN A 58 -15.20 9.46 -60.82
N ASP A 59 -16.46 9.86 -60.67
CA ASP A 59 -17.57 9.36 -59.83
C ASP A 59 -17.19 8.66 -58.51
N CYS A 60 -16.91 9.46 -57.48
CA CYS A 60 -16.52 8.96 -56.17
C CYS A 60 -17.76 8.81 -55.28
N ARG A 61 -18.04 7.58 -54.84
CA ARG A 61 -19.03 7.32 -53.77
C ARG A 61 -18.38 7.64 -52.43
N PHE A 62 -19.12 8.29 -51.53
CA PHE A 62 -18.78 8.55 -50.12
C PHE A 62 -18.28 7.33 -49.32
N ASP A 63 -18.45 6.10 -49.83
CA ASP A 63 -17.94 4.87 -49.19
C ASP A 63 -16.43 4.64 -49.40
N THR A 64 -15.73 5.47 -50.20
CA THR A 64 -14.34 5.21 -50.61
C THR A 64 -13.32 5.57 -49.52
N ALA A 65 -13.38 6.78 -48.94
CA ALA A 65 -12.48 7.14 -47.84
C ALA A 65 -12.73 6.27 -46.61
N LYS A 66 -14.00 5.94 -46.31
CA LYS A 66 -14.35 5.07 -45.20
C LYS A 66 -13.70 3.68 -45.35
N LYS A 67 -13.82 3.03 -46.50
CA LYS A 67 -13.17 1.73 -46.75
C LYS A 67 -11.65 1.80 -46.66
N PHE A 68 -11.06 2.88 -47.16
CA PHE A 68 -9.61 3.10 -47.09
C PHE A 68 -9.12 3.19 -45.64
N VAL A 69 -9.79 3.99 -44.82
CA VAL A 69 -9.49 4.12 -43.38
C VAL A 69 -9.72 2.79 -42.66
N GLU A 70 -10.79 2.06 -42.98
CA GLU A 70 -11.09 0.76 -42.39
C GLU A 70 -10.02 -0.31 -42.70
N GLN A 71 -9.47 -0.32 -43.92
CA GLN A 71 -8.38 -1.22 -44.28
C GLN A 71 -7.11 -0.95 -43.46
N TYR A 72 -6.78 0.32 -43.25
CA TYR A 72 -5.65 0.69 -42.41
C TYR A 72 -5.86 0.30 -40.95
N ILE A 73 -7.05 0.58 -40.41
CA ILE A 73 -7.42 0.17 -39.04
C ILE A 73 -7.34 -1.35 -38.91
N PHE A 74 -7.79 -2.12 -39.91
CA PHE A 74 -7.67 -3.58 -39.89
C PHE A 74 -6.21 -4.03 -39.81
N GLY A 75 -5.30 -3.41 -40.57
CA GLY A 75 -3.87 -3.66 -40.46
C GLY A 75 -3.30 -3.36 -39.07
N LEU A 76 -3.75 -2.28 -38.41
CA LEU A 76 -3.38 -1.96 -37.02
C LEU A 76 -3.89 -3.02 -36.03
N ILE A 77 -5.07 -3.58 -36.27
CA ILE A 77 -5.63 -4.65 -35.42
C ILE A 77 -4.80 -5.94 -35.59
N GLU A 78 -4.45 -6.31 -36.83
CA GLU A 78 -3.59 -7.48 -37.10
C GLU A 78 -2.19 -7.32 -36.49
N SER A 79 -1.64 -6.11 -36.47
CA SER A 79 -0.36 -5.79 -35.83
C SER A 79 -0.44 -5.62 -34.30
N GLN A 80 -1.62 -5.80 -33.71
CA GLN A 80 -1.90 -5.58 -32.28
C GLN A 80 -1.72 -4.12 -31.78
N SER A 81 -1.73 -3.14 -32.69
CA SER A 81 -1.79 -1.71 -32.33
C SER A 81 -3.22 -1.27 -31.98
N TYR A 82 -3.78 -1.88 -30.94
CA TYR A 82 -5.17 -1.72 -30.55
C TYR A 82 -5.54 -0.30 -30.10
N MET A 83 -4.65 0.40 -29.41
CA MET A 83 -4.95 1.73 -28.89
C MET A 83 -5.15 2.73 -30.04
N THR A 84 -4.26 2.71 -31.03
CA THR A 84 -4.36 3.57 -32.21
C THR A 84 -5.54 3.16 -33.08
N ALA A 85 -5.77 1.86 -33.28
CA ALA A 85 -6.97 1.38 -33.97
C ALA A 85 -8.26 1.92 -33.33
N VAL A 86 -8.39 1.83 -31.99
CA VAL A 86 -9.55 2.34 -31.25
C VAL A 86 -9.66 3.86 -31.34
N THR A 87 -8.56 4.60 -31.26
CA THR A 87 -8.55 6.06 -31.42
C THR A 87 -9.08 6.47 -32.80
N LEU A 88 -8.65 5.79 -33.86
CA LEU A 88 -9.11 6.08 -35.23
C LEU A 88 -10.58 5.69 -35.43
N LEU A 89 -11.01 4.53 -34.90
CA LEU A 89 -12.41 4.12 -34.95
C LEU A 89 -13.32 5.13 -34.25
N GLU A 90 -12.92 5.64 -33.08
CA GLU A 90 -13.64 6.69 -32.35
C GLU A 90 -13.68 8.00 -33.14
N HIS A 91 -12.53 8.47 -33.63
CA HIS A 91 -12.39 9.72 -34.36
C HIS A 91 -13.26 9.78 -35.63
N PHE A 92 -13.30 8.68 -36.39
CA PHE A 92 -14.12 8.57 -37.60
C PHE A 92 -15.53 8.04 -37.35
N SER A 93 -15.92 7.82 -36.09
CA SER A 93 -17.24 7.31 -35.71
C SER A 93 -17.60 5.95 -36.34
N ILE A 94 -16.61 5.07 -36.54
CA ILE A 94 -16.76 3.76 -37.16
C ILE A 94 -17.07 2.70 -36.08
N ARG A 95 -18.24 2.04 -36.18
CA ARG A 95 -18.78 1.13 -35.13
C ARG A 95 -18.87 -0.35 -35.52
N GLN A 96 -18.31 -0.73 -36.66
CA GLN A 96 -18.52 -2.07 -37.24
C GLN A 96 -17.84 -3.21 -36.47
N SER A 97 -16.84 -2.89 -35.64
CA SER A 97 -16.16 -3.87 -34.78
C SER A 97 -17.04 -4.22 -33.58
N GLY A 98 -17.35 -5.51 -33.39
CA GLY A 98 -18.28 -5.95 -32.34
C GLY A 98 -17.60 -6.33 -31.03
N GLN A 99 -18.27 -7.22 -30.29
CA GLN A 99 -17.78 -7.84 -29.06
C GLN A 99 -16.48 -8.65 -29.29
N SER A 100 -16.33 -9.31 -30.44
CA SER A 100 -15.11 -10.08 -30.77
C SER A 100 -13.83 -9.24 -30.71
N PHE A 101 -13.91 -7.98 -31.15
CA PHE A 101 -12.79 -7.04 -31.10
C PHE A 101 -12.47 -6.61 -29.66
N LEU A 102 -13.50 -6.45 -28.82
CA LEU A 102 -13.30 -6.20 -27.40
C LEU A 102 -12.57 -7.39 -26.73
N LEU A 103 -13.00 -8.61 -27.02
CA LEU A 103 -12.41 -9.82 -26.46
C LEU A 103 -10.93 -9.98 -26.85
N SER A 104 -10.57 -9.71 -28.11
CA SER A 104 -9.18 -9.80 -28.55
C SER A 104 -8.28 -8.80 -27.82
N MET A 105 -8.76 -7.58 -27.55
CA MET A 105 -8.02 -6.60 -26.73
C MET A 105 -7.78 -7.08 -25.30
N ILE A 106 -8.79 -7.69 -24.67
CA ILE A 106 -8.67 -8.23 -23.31
C ILE A 106 -7.66 -9.39 -23.27
N GLU A 107 -7.72 -10.28 -24.26
CA GLU A 107 -6.80 -11.42 -24.40
C GLU A 107 -5.34 -10.97 -24.63
N SER A 108 -5.15 -9.94 -25.45
CA SER A 108 -3.84 -9.29 -25.65
C SER A 108 -3.41 -8.39 -24.47
N LYS A 109 -4.15 -8.36 -23.36
CA LYS A 109 -3.89 -7.53 -22.16
C LYS A 109 -3.88 -6.01 -22.44
N GLN A 110 -4.54 -5.57 -23.50
CA GLN A 110 -4.65 -4.15 -23.89
C GLN A 110 -5.90 -3.50 -23.26
N LEU A 111 -5.94 -3.51 -21.93
CA LEU A 111 -7.13 -3.10 -21.16
C LEU A 111 -7.54 -1.64 -21.40
N LYS A 112 -6.57 -0.73 -21.56
CA LYS A 112 -6.87 0.68 -21.83
C LYS A 112 -7.58 0.88 -23.17
N ALA A 113 -7.20 0.11 -24.18
CA ALA A 113 -7.84 0.13 -25.49
C ALA A 113 -9.25 -0.46 -25.41
N ALA A 114 -9.42 -1.58 -24.69
CA ALA A 114 -10.72 -2.19 -24.43
C ALA A 114 -11.68 -1.23 -23.70
N ASP A 115 -11.21 -0.54 -22.66
CA ASP A 115 -11.99 0.45 -21.90
C ASP A 115 -12.44 1.62 -22.78
N LYS A 116 -11.52 2.15 -23.61
CA LYS A 116 -11.81 3.24 -24.56
C LYS A 116 -12.85 2.79 -25.60
N TRP A 117 -12.66 1.59 -26.17
CA TRP A 117 -13.57 1.03 -27.16
C TRP A 117 -14.99 0.83 -26.61
N ALA A 118 -15.11 0.22 -25.42
CA ALA A 118 -16.40 -0.01 -24.80
C ALA A 118 -17.11 1.31 -24.47
N THR A 119 -16.35 2.32 -24.01
CA THR A 119 -16.89 3.67 -23.74
C THR A 119 -17.46 4.30 -25.01
N PHE A 120 -16.72 4.23 -26.12
CA PHE A 120 -17.17 4.77 -27.41
C PHE A 120 -18.42 4.04 -27.96
N MET A 121 -18.46 2.71 -27.85
CA MET A 121 -19.60 1.90 -28.28
C MET A 121 -20.84 2.10 -27.39
N GLY A 122 -20.64 2.52 -26.14
CA GLY A 122 -21.67 2.91 -25.20
C GLY A 122 -22.12 1.77 -24.27
N LYS A 123 -23.23 2.00 -23.57
CA LYS A 123 -23.70 1.18 -22.44
C LYS A 123 -23.72 -0.33 -22.72
N PRO A 124 -24.24 -0.85 -23.85
CA PRO A 124 -24.26 -2.30 -24.10
C PRO A 124 -22.86 -2.93 -24.10
N MET A 125 -21.87 -2.25 -24.71
CA MET A 125 -20.50 -2.76 -24.77
C MET A 125 -19.79 -2.64 -23.41
N LEU A 126 -20.09 -1.58 -22.65
CA LEU A 126 -19.60 -1.45 -21.27
C LEU A 126 -20.12 -2.60 -20.39
N CYS A 127 -21.38 -3.02 -20.55
CA CYS A 127 -21.91 -4.17 -19.82
C CYS A 127 -21.15 -5.46 -20.16
N VAL A 128 -20.86 -5.70 -21.44
CA VAL A 128 -20.04 -6.84 -21.88
C VAL A 128 -18.64 -6.78 -21.27
N LEU A 129 -17.99 -5.61 -21.30
CA LEU A 129 -16.66 -5.41 -20.71
C LEU A 129 -16.64 -5.73 -19.21
N VAL A 130 -17.63 -5.24 -18.47
CA VAL A 130 -17.75 -5.49 -17.02
C VAL A 130 -17.92 -6.98 -16.75
N GLN A 131 -18.76 -7.68 -17.52
CA GLN A 131 -18.98 -9.12 -17.38
C GLN A 131 -17.69 -9.91 -17.67
N GLU A 132 -16.98 -9.58 -18.74
CA GLU A 132 -15.70 -10.22 -19.08
C GLU A 132 -14.62 -10.00 -18.01
N TYR A 133 -14.51 -8.79 -17.46
CA TYR A 133 -13.61 -8.54 -16.34
C TYR A 133 -14.02 -9.32 -15.10
N PHE A 134 -15.31 -9.46 -14.81
CA PHE A 134 -15.79 -10.24 -13.68
C PHE A 134 -15.47 -11.73 -13.84
N ASP A 135 -15.76 -12.31 -15.00
CA ASP A 135 -15.56 -13.74 -15.29
C ASP A 135 -14.07 -14.13 -15.25
N ARG A 136 -13.19 -13.17 -15.59
CA ARG A 136 -11.72 -13.32 -15.48
C ARG A 136 -11.17 -12.96 -14.09
N ASN A 137 -12.03 -12.75 -13.10
CA ASN A 137 -11.69 -12.35 -11.72
C ASN A 137 -10.91 -11.02 -11.61
N MET A 138 -11.06 -10.13 -12.59
CA MET A 138 -10.47 -8.79 -12.65
C MET A 138 -11.37 -7.76 -11.96
N LEU A 139 -11.72 -8.02 -10.69
CA LEU A 139 -12.74 -7.26 -9.94
C LEU A 139 -12.46 -5.75 -9.87
N LYS A 140 -11.18 -5.35 -9.80
CA LYS A 140 -10.80 -3.93 -9.75
C LYS A 140 -11.15 -3.20 -11.05
N ASN A 141 -10.80 -3.79 -12.19
CA ASN A 141 -11.10 -3.21 -13.50
C ASN A 141 -12.62 -3.14 -13.72
N ALA A 142 -13.35 -4.21 -13.39
CA ALA A 142 -14.81 -4.21 -13.45
C ALA A 142 -15.42 -3.08 -12.59
N TYR A 143 -14.96 -2.93 -11.35
CA TYR A 143 -15.41 -1.87 -10.44
C TYR A 143 -15.12 -0.46 -10.98
N GLU A 144 -13.93 -0.22 -11.51
CA GLU A 144 -13.55 1.09 -12.06
C GLU A 144 -14.45 1.50 -13.24
N ILE A 145 -14.78 0.55 -14.13
CA ILE A 145 -15.72 0.78 -15.23
C ILE A 145 -17.14 1.06 -14.72
N ILE A 146 -17.62 0.28 -13.74
CA ILE A 146 -18.94 0.49 -13.11
C ILE A 146 -19.04 1.90 -12.51
N GLN A 147 -18.02 2.34 -11.78
CA GLN A 147 -18.00 3.66 -11.16
C GLN A 147 -17.95 4.78 -12.18
N LYS A 148 -17.03 4.70 -13.15
CA LYS A 148 -16.83 5.76 -14.16
C LYS A 148 -18.08 6.00 -15.02
N ASN A 149 -18.89 4.97 -15.23
CA ASN A 149 -20.04 5.00 -16.13
C ASN A 149 -21.40 4.87 -15.42
N ASN A 150 -21.44 4.98 -14.08
CA ASN A 150 -22.66 4.89 -13.27
C ASN A 150 -23.47 3.59 -13.46
N LEU A 151 -22.80 2.44 -13.66
CA LEU A 151 -23.46 1.15 -13.93
C LEU A 151 -23.76 0.31 -12.67
N GLN A 152 -23.98 0.98 -11.54
CA GLN A 152 -24.11 0.31 -10.23
C GLN A 152 -25.40 -0.52 -10.13
N HIS A 153 -26.47 -0.05 -10.76
CA HIS A 153 -27.77 -0.74 -10.76
C HIS A 153 -27.76 -1.99 -11.63
N GLU A 154 -26.95 -2.02 -12.69
CA GLU A 154 -26.80 -3.15 -13.60
C GLU A 154 -25.94 -4.26 -13.01
N PHE A 155 -24.95 -3.91 -12.18
CA PHE A 155 -23.98 -4.86 -11.62
C PHE A 155 -23.83 -4.73 -10.08
N PRO A 156 -24.92 -4.84 -9.30
CA PRO A 156 -24.84 -4.71 -7.84
C PRO A 156 -23.95 -5.79 -7.21
N ASN A 157 -23.98 -7.02 -7.74
CA ASN A 157 -23.18 -8.14 -7.26
C ASN A 157 -21.67 -7.93 -7.47
N VAL A 158 -21.28 -7.39 -8.63
CA VAL A 158 -19.86 -7.11 -8.95
C VAL A 158 -19.33 -6.01 -8.04
N TYR A 159 -20.12 -4.95 -7.86
CA TYR A 159 -19.80 -3.85 -6.97
C TYR A 159 -19.58 -4.35 -5.53
N HIS A 160 -20.52 -5.14 -5.00
CA HIS A 160 -20.44 -5.70 -3.65
C HIS A 160 -19.22 -6.62 -3.48
N LYS A 161 -19.03 -7.57 -4.39
CA LYS A 161 -17.92 -8.54 -4.34
C LYS A 161 -16.54 -7.87 -4.38
N TYR A 162 -16.38 -6.79 -5.14
CA TYR A 162 -15.13 -6.02 -5.12
C TYR A 162 -14.90 -5.34 -3.76
N LYS A 163 -15.95 -4.74 -3.19
CA LYS A 163 -15.86 -4.08 -1.87
C LYS A 163 -15.49 -5.09 -0.79
N GLU A 164 -16.15 -6.24 -0.74
CA GLU A 164 -15.80 -7.34 0.18
C GLU A 164 -14.36 -7.82 -0.03
N SER A 165 -13.94 -8.09 -1.28
CA SER A 165 -12.56 -8.50 -1.57
C SER A 165 -11.53 -7.47 -1.11
N SER A 166 -11.83 -6.18 -1.28
CA SER A 166 -10.99 -5.08 -0.83
C SER A 166 -10.92 -5.00 0.70
N LEU A 167 -12.04 -5.17 1.40
CA LEU A 167 -12.11 -5.21 2.86
C LEU A 167 -11.35 -6.42 3.42
N LYS A 168 -11.56 -7.61 2.86
CA LYS A 168 -10.85 -8.83 3.25
C LYS A 168 -9.33 -8.65 3.16
N LYS A 169 -8.84 -8.08 2.06
CA LYS A 169 -7.40 -7.77 1.89
C LYS A 169 -6.85 -6.78 2.93
N LEU A 170 -7.67 -5.86 3.42
CA LEU A 170 -7.28 -4.94 4.49
C LEU A 170 -7.27 -5.63 5.85
N ALA A 171 -8.31 -6.39 6.16
CA ALA A 171 -8.42 -7.18 7.38
C ALA A 171 -7.26 -8.18 7.54
N GLU A 172 -6.92 -8.92 6.47
CA GLU A 172 -5.79 -9.86 6.44
C GLU A 172 -4.43 -9.17 6.70
N LYS A 173 -4.32 -7.87 6.38
CA LYS A 173 -3.12 -7.06 6.65
C LYS A 173 -3.12 -6.43 8.04
N GLY A 174 -4.20 -6.57 8.81
CA GLY A 174 -4.41 -5.89 10.09
C GLY A 174 -4.75 -4.41 9.94
N CYS A 175 -5.24 -3.97 8.78
CA CYS A 175 -5.65 -2.58 8.53
C CYS A 175 -7.13 -2.37 8.88
N TRP A 176 -7.53 -2.71 10.10
CA TRP A 176 -8.94 -2.77 10.50
C TRP A 176 -9.65 -1.42 10.47
N ASP A 177 -9.02 -0.37 10.99
CA ASP A 177 -9.66 0.95 11.05
C ASP A 177 -9.86 1.55 9.64
N VAL A 178 -8.98 1.21 8.69
CA VAL A 178 -9.16 1.56 7.26
C VAL A 178 -10.28 0.76 6.64
N ALA A 179 -10.35 -0.53 6.94
CA ALA A 179 -11.40 -1.39 6.43
C ALA A 179 -12.75 -0.86 6.90
N GLU A 180 -12.87 -0.54 8.19
CA GLU A 180 -14.03 0.09 8.80
C GLU A 180 -14.37 1.42 8.11
N ALA A 181 -13.42 2.34 7.97
CA ALA A 181 -13.66 3.62 7.29
C ALA A 181 -14.12 3.44 5.84
N ARG A 182 -13.63 2.42 5.12
CA ARG A 182 -14.03 2.12 3.73
C ARG A 182 -15.43 1.54 3.59
N THR A 183 -16.05 1.07 4.68
CA THR A 183 -17.45 0.64 4.65
C THR A 183 -18.40 1.81 4.43
N ASN A 184 -17.98 3.05 4.72
CA ASN A 184 -18.84 4.25 4.68
C ASN A 184 -20.17 4.05 5.43
N SER A 185 -20.14 3.37 6.58
CA SER A 185 -21.32 3.01 7.38
C SER A 185 -22.36 2.14 6.65
N ASN A 186 -21.96 1.45 5.56
CA ASN A 186 -22.81 0.47 4.92
C ASN A 186 -22.94 -0.76 5.82
N ARG A 187 -24.17 -1.07 6.24
CA ARG A 187 -24.47 -2.15 7.19
C ARG A 187 -23.96 -3.51 6.73
N GLN A 188 -24.17 -3.90 5.47
CA GLN A 188 -23.73 -5.21 4.94
C GLN A 188 -22.21 -5.35 4.96
N LEU A 189 -21.48 -4.29 4.59
CA LEU A 189 -20.02 -4.29 4.64
C LEU A 189 -19.47 -4.31 6.07
N LEU A 190 -20.18 -3.68 7.02
CA LEU A 190 -19.84 -3.74 8.43
C LEU A 190 -20.09 -5.13 9.02
N GLU A 191 -21.23 -5.76 8.72
CA GLU A 191 -21.53 -7.15 9.10
C GLU A 191 -20.49 -8.11 8.51
N TYR A 192 -20.05 -7.89 7.27
CA TYR A 192 -18.95 -8.65 6.68
C TYR A 192 -17.61 -8.43 7.40
N LEU A 193 -17.33 -7.21 7.87
CA LEU A 193 -16.12 -6.93 8.65
C LEU A 193 -16.17 -7.62 10.02
N VAL A 194 -17.34 -7.65 10.67
CA VAL A 194 -17.58 -8.43 11.90
C VAL A 194 -17.33 -9.92 11.65
N TYR A 195 -17.87 -10.47 10.56
CA TYR A 195 -17.62 -11.84 10.15
C TYR A 195 -16.13 -12.13 9.97
N LEU A 196 -15.38 -11.25 9.29
CA LEU A 196 -13.94 -11.41 9.12
C LEU A 196 -13.17 -11.36 10.45
N ALA A 197 -13.57 -10.49 11.38
CA ALA A 197 -12.96 -10.41 12.71
C ALA A 197 -13.22 -11.69 13.51
N MET A 198 -14.45 -12.20 13.44
CA MET A 198 -14.86 -13.45 14.06
C MET A 198 -14.12 -14.66 13.48
N GLU A 199 -14.03 -14.79 12.15
CA GLU A 199 -13.25 -15.85 11.49
C GLU A 199 -11.77 -15.82 11.88
N ALA A 200 -11.22 -14.62 12.10
CA ALA A 200 -9.84 -14.45 12.55
C ALA A 200 -9.67 -14.69 14.07
N GLY A 201 -10.76 -14.79 14.83
CA GLY A 201 -10.78 -14.97 16.28
C GLY A 201 -10.53 -13.69 17.08
N TYR A 202 -10.74 -12.52 16.50
CA TYR A 202 -10.58 -11.22 17.18
C TYR A 202 -11.87 -10.81 17.92
N SER A 203 -12.18 -11.48 19.03
CA SER A 203 -13.39 -11.24 19.83
C SER A 203 -13.56 -9.77 20.24
N GLU A 204 -12.50 -9.16 20.76
CA GLU A 204 -12.49 -7.74 21.15
C GLU A 204 -12.90 -6.78 20.01
N LYS A 205 -12.57 -7.13 18.76
CA LYS A 205 -12.88 -6.30 17.58
C LYS A 205 -14.28 -6.59 17.07
N VAL A 206 -14.77 -7.81 17.25
CA VAL A 206 -16.19 -8.16 17.05
C VAL A 206 -17.05 -7.32 17.99
N ASP A 207 -16.75 -7.35 19.29
CA ASP A 207 -17.49 -6.59 20.30
C ASP A 207 -17.45 -5.09 20.00
N GLU A 208 -16.26 -4.53 19.72
CA GLU A 208 -16.08 -3.12 19.37
C GLU A 208 -16.92 -2.69 18.16
N LEU A 209 -16.95 -3.50 17.10
CA LEU A 209 -17.73 -3.20 15.90
C LEU A 209 -19.25 -3.35 16.14
N CYS A 210 -19.66 -4.37 16.89
CA CYS A 210 -21.06 -4.59 17.20
C CYS A 210 -21.63 -3.49 18.09
N ASP A 211 -20.90 -3.08 19.13
CA ASP A 211 -21.30 -1.99 20.03
C ASP A 211 -21.36 -0.65 19.28
N ARG A 212 -20.31 -0.32 18.50
CA ARG A 212 -20.20 0.96 17.79
C ARG A 212 -21.32 1.16 16.76
N TYR A 213 -21.75 0.10 16.10
CA TYR A 213 -22.73 0.17 15.01
C TYR A 213 -24.07 -0.50 15.32
N SER A 214 -24.28 -0.93 16.58
CA SER A 214 -25.49 -1.64 17.02
C SER A 214 -25.82 -2.85 16.11
N LEU A 215 -24.82 -3.71 15.90
CA LEU A 215 -24.94 -4.95 15.12
C LEU A 215 -25.16 -6.14 16.04
N GLU A 216 -25.80 -7.18 15.52
CA GLU A 216 -25.95 -8.45 16.25
C GLU A 216 -24.64 -9.24 16.18
N VAL A 217 -24.24 -9.81 17.32
CA VAL A 217 -23.08 -10.70 17.37
C VAL A 217 -23.47 -12.01 16.70
N PRO A 218 -22.74 -12.46 15.65
CA PRO A 218 -23.10 -13.69 14.97
C PRO A 218 -22.91 -14.91 15.88
N GLU A 219 -23.93 -15.77 16.00
CA GLU A 219 -23.84 -17.07 16.67
C GLU A 219 -23.09 -18.07 15.76
N ALA A 220 -21.77 -17.93 15.63
CA ALA A 220 -20.96 -18.90 14.90
C ALA A 220 -20.05 -19.68 15.85
N SER A 221 -20.20 -21.00 15.83
CA SER A 221 -19.36 -21.94 16.58
C SER A 221 -18.07 -22.25 15.81
N LEU A 222 -17.04 -21.39 15.81
CA LEU A 222 -15.76 -21.73 15.15
C LEU A 222 -14.49 -21.17 15.84
N LEU A 223 -13.40 -21.91 15.58
CA LEU A 223 -12.02 -21.82 16.09
C LEU A 223 -11.69 -20.54 16.88
N HIS A 224 -11.57 -20.69 18.20
CA HIS A 224 -10.91 -19.68 19.03
C HIS A 224 -9.43 -19.61 18.63
N SER A 225 -9.09 -18.68 17.74
CA SER A 225 -7.71 -18.23 17.58
C SER A 225 -7.29 -17.61 18.91
N ARG A 226 -6.52 -18.36 19.70
CA ARG A 226 -5.92 -17.81 20.91
C ARG A 226 -4.76 -16.90 20.52
N PHE A 227 -4.78 -15.68 21.04
CA PHE A 227 -3.66 -14.75 20.99
C PHE A 227 -2.96 -14.70 22.34
N LEU A 228 -1.70 -14.26 22.33
CA LEU A 228 -0.90 -14.09 23.53
C LEU A 228 -1.41 -12.87 24.33
N HIS A 229 -1.58 -13.03 25.63
CA HIS A 229 -1.90 -11.93 26.53
C HIS A 229 -0.72 -11.53 27.44
N LEU A 230 -0.68 -10.27 27.89
CA LEU A 230 0.37 -9.76 28.79
C LEU A 230 0.50 -10.56 30.09
N SER A 231 -0.61 -11.09 30.62
CA SER A 231 -0.63 -11.93 31.82
C SER A 231 0.19 -13.22 31.66
N GLU A 232 0.32 -13.73 30.42
CA GLU A 232 1.13 -14.91 30.12
C GLU A 232 2.63 -14.60 30.09
N LEU A 233 2.99 -13.32 29.93
CA LEU A 233 4.36 -12.83 29.96
C LEU A 233 4.82 -12.39 31.35
N VAL A 234 3.96 -12.50 32.37
CA VAL A 234 4.27 -12.09 33.76
C VAL A 234 4.66 -10.60 33.83
N VAL A 235 4.06 -9.78 32.98
CA VAL A 235 4.18 -8.33 33.06
C VAL A 235 3.37 -7.84 34.26
N GLU A 236 4.04 -7.22 35.22
CA GLU A 236 3.49 -6.71 36.48
C GLU A 236 2.85 -5.32 36.31
N GLY A 237 3.28 -4.54 35.31
CA GLY A 237 2.71 -3.21 35.06
C GLY A 237 3.06 -2.61 33.70
N VAL A 238 2.11 -1.82 33.19
CA VAL A 238 2.26 -0.97 31.99
C VAL A 238 2.13 0.48 32.42
N PHE A 239 3.14 1.29 32.13
CA PHE A 239 3.25 2.68 32.58
C PHE A 239 3.25 3.62 31.39
N TRP A 240 2.28 4.53 31.37
CA TRP A 240 2.25 5.65 30.44
C TRP A 240 3.23 6.72 30.91
N VAL A 241 4.11 7.17 30.00
CA VAL A 241 5.18 8.11 30.29
C VAL A 241 4.98 9.34 29.43
N ASP A 242 4.44 10.40 30.02
CA ASP A 242 4.11 11.65 29.31
C ASP A 242 4.44 12.92 30.12
N GLU A 243 5.11 12.76 31.27
CA GLU A 243 5.56 13.84 32.13
C GLU A 243 7.00 13.61 32.62
N VAL A 244 7.68 14.68 33.04
CA VAL A 244 9.10 14.66 33.44
C VAL A 244 9.42 13.64 34.54
N ASN A 245 8.57 13.54 35.57
CA ASN A 245 8.79 12.62 36.69
C ASN A 245 8.64 11.16 36.26
N ALA A 246 7.62 10.86 35.43
CA ALA A 246 7.43 9.53 34.86
C ALA A 246 8.61 9.14 33.96
N LEU A 247 9.10 10.10 33.15
CA LEU A 247 10.26 9.91 32.27
C LEU A 247 11.53 9.59 33.06
N HIS A 248 11.81 10.33 34.14
CA HIS A 248 12.95 10.05 35.01
C HIS A 248 12.85 8.67 35.67
N ASN A 249 11.68 8.34 36.22
CA ASN A 249 11.46 7.04 36.87
C ASN A 249 11.63 5.87 35.89
N ALA A 250 11.04 5.99 34.69
CA ALA A 250 11.20 5.02 33.62
C ALA A 250 12.68 4.87 33.23
N THR A 251 13.39 5.99 33.04
CA THR A 251 14.81 6.00 32.68
C THR A 251 15.66 5.29 33.72
N SER A 252 15.52 5.66 35.00
CA SER A 252 16.28 5.03 36.09
C SER A 252 16.02 3.53 36.21
N HIS A 253 14.77 3.09 36.01
CA HIS A 253 14.44 1.65 35.98
C HIS A 253 15.11 0.94 34.80
N ILE A 254 15.02 1.53 33.61
CA ILE A 254 15.57 0.96 32.37
C ILE A 254 17.10 0.87 32.42
N GLU A 255 17.79 1.89 32.97
CA GLU A 255 19.25 1.88 33.13
C GLU A 255 19.74 0.76 34.06
N GLY A 256 18.90 0.31 35.01
CA GLY A 256 19.17 -0.84 35.85
C GLY A 256 19.01 -2.19 35.15
N CYS A 257 18.40 -2.23 33.95
CA CYS A 257 18.13 -3.45 33.21
C CYS A 257 19.31 -3.86 32.32
N LYS A 258 19.53 -5.18 32.18
CA LYS A 258 20.55 -5.71 31.25
C LYS A 258 20.04 -5.88 29.83
N VAL A 259 18.74 -6.16 29.69
CA VAL A 259 18.07 -6.44 28.43
C VAL A 259 16.73 -5.72 28.45
N VAL A 260 16.37 -5.08 27.34
CA VAL A 260 15.06 -4.45 27.14
C VAL A 260 14.51 -4.77 25.75
N GLY A 261 13.19 -4.86 25.62
CA GLY A 261 12.50 -4.93 24.34
C GLY A 261 12.04 -3.55 23.88
N LEU A 262 12.19 -3.26 22.59
CA LEU A 262 11.82 -1.99 21.97
C LEU A 262 10.84 -2.21 20.83
N ASP A 263 9.85 -1.33 20.75
CA ASP A 263 8.97 -1.20 19.59
C ASP A 263 8.54 0.27 19.42
N CYS A 264 7.90 0.60 18.29
CA CYS A 264 7.39 1.93 18.00
C CYS A 264 6.07 1.88 17.23
N GLU A 265 5.20 2.85 17.47
CA GLU A 265 3.92 2.93 16.78
C GLU A 265 3.62 4.35 16.28
N TRP A 266 2.98 4.44 15.12
CA TRP A 266 2.57 5.70 14.50
C TRP A 266 1.30 5.56 13.70
N LYS A 267 0.56 6.67 13.58
CA LYS A 267 -0.62 6.70 12.73
C LYS A 267 -0.23 6.36 11.29
N PRO A 268 -0.85 5.35 10.67
CA PRO A 268 -0.54 4.97 9.31
C PRO A 268 -1.01 6.03 8.29
N ASN A 269 -0.24 6.20 7.21
CA ASN A 269 -0.59 7.12 6.14
C ASN A 269 -1.11 6.35 4.92
N TYR A 270 -2.37 6.63 4.54
CA TYR A 270 -3.06 5.97 3.43
C TYR A 270 -3.18 6.82 2.18
N VAL A 271 -2.77 8.09 2.25
CA VAL A 271 -2.75 8.98 1.09
C VAL A 271 -1.44 8.74 0.35
N LYS A 272 -1.55 8.43 -0.94
CA LYS A 272 -0.36 8.16 -1.75
C LYS A 272 0.42 9.46 -1.96
N GLY A 273 1.70 9.48 -1.58
CA GLY A 273 2.60 10.61 -1.81
C GLY A 273 2.63 11.67 -0.71
N SER A 274 1.87 11.51 0.37
CA SER A 274 1.98 12.38 1.56
C SER A 274 3.19 12.01 2.42
N LYS A 275 3.65 12.98 3.21
CA LYS A 275 4.76 12.79 4.15
C LYS A 275 4.43 11.68 5.17
N PRO A 276 5.41 10.87 5.60
CA PRO A 276 5.22 9.93 6.70
C PRO A 276 4.76 10.66 7.97
N ASN A 277 3.85 10.04 8.73
CA ASN A 277 3.47 10.57 10.03
C ASN A 277 4.59 10.34 11.04
N LYS A 278 4.66 11.19 12.07
CA LYS A 278 5.67 11.06 13.13
C LYS A 278 5.43 9.82 13.98
N VAL A 279 6.51 9.24 14.53
CA VAL A 279 6.39 8.22 15.59
C VAL A 279 5.57 8.80 16.73
N SER A 280 4.49 8.12 17.12
CA SER A 280 3.56 8.64 18.12
C SER A 280 3.92 8.18 19.53
N ILE A 281 4.33 6.91 19.66
CA ILE A 281 4.77 6.32 20.92
C ILE A 281 5.96 5.39 20.70
N MET A 282 6.76 5.20 21.75
CA MET A 282 7.83 4.21 21.81
C MET A 282 7.65 3.35 23.05
N GLN A 283 7.71 2.03 22.89
CA GLN A 283 7.57 1.10 23.99
C GLN A 283 8.94 0.57 24.40
N ILE A 284 9.20 0.54 25.70
CA ILE A 284 10.41 -0.05 26.28
C ILE A 284 9.98 -1.04 27.37
N ALA A 285 10.12 -2.32 27.06
CA ALA A 285 9.85 -3.40 27.99
C ALA A 285 11.11 -3.79 28.76
N SER A 286 10.97 -3.96 30.06
CA SER A 286 11.88 -4.74 30.90
C SER A 286 11.27 -6.11 31.19
N ASP A 287 11.92 -6.91 32.02
CA ASP A 287 11.47 -8.26 32.36
C ASP A 287 10.07 -8.35 32.97
N LYS A 288 9.61 -7.27 33.61
CA LYS A 288 8.35 -7.22 34.38
C LYS A 288 7.51 -5.98 34.12
N MET A 289 8.10 -4.91 33.60
CA MET A 289 7.45 -3.60 33.45
C MET A 289 7.57 -3.15 32.02
N VAL A 290 6.52 -2.55 31.47
CA VAL A 290 6.57 -1.91 30.16
C VAL A 290 6.27 -0.42 30.29
N PHE A 291 7.12 0.41 29.69
CA PHE A 291 6.97 1.85 29.65
C PHE A 291 6.57 2.27 28.24
N ILE A 292 5.51 3.04 28.10
CA ILE A 292 5.03 3.58 26.83
C ILE A 292 5.23 5.08 26.85
N PHE A 293 6.19 5.55 26.08
CA PHE A 293 6.60 6.95 26.00
C PHE A 293 5.70 7.67 25.00
N ASP A 294 4.99 8.71 25.45
CA ASP A 294 4.26 9.63 24.57
C ASP A 294 5.24 10.60 23.90
N LEU A 295 5.86 10.15 22.80
CA LEU A 295 6.88 10.95 22.11
C LEU A 295 6.32 12.27 21.57
N ILE A 296 5.03 12.35 21.26
CA ILE A 296 4.41 13.61 20.80
C ILE A 296 4.42 14.62 21.93
N LYS A 297 3.89 14.26 23.10
CA LYS A 297 3.81 15.17 24.25
C LYS A 297 5.19 15.48 24.83
N LEU A 298 6.02 14.45 25.06
CA LEU A 298 7.36 14.63 25.64
C LEU A 298 8.27 15.50 24.77
N PHE A 299 8.21 15.37 23.44
CA PHE A 299 9.00 16.22 22.55
C PHE A 299 8.54 17.69 22.57
N ASN A 300 7.23 17.94 22.67
CA ASN A 300 6.72 19.30 22.72
C ASN A 300 6.99 19.98 24.07
N ASP A 301 6.88 19.23 25.16
CA ASP A 301 6.92 19.78 26.51
C ASP A 301 8.35 19.84 27.08
N ILE A 302 9.16 18.80 26.87
CA ILE A 302 10.48 18.61 27.50
C ILE A 302 11.52 17.94 26.56
N PRO A 303 11.79 18.50 25.37
CA PRO A 303 12.63 17.86 24.35
C PRO A 303 14.05 17.54 24.85
N ASP A 304 14.70 18.45 25.58
CA ASP A 304 16.07 18.23 26.08
C ASP A 304 16.13 17.07 27.08
N VAL A 305 15.13 16.97 27.98
CA VAL A 305 15.07 15.91 28.99
C VAL A 305 14.73 14.56 28.34
N LEU A 306 13.89 14.57 27.31
CA LEU A 306 13.60 13.40 26.47
C LEU A 306 14.89 12.93 25.78
N ASP A 307 15.63 13.85 25.15
CA ASP A 307 16.87 13.53 24.44
C ASP A 307 17.91 12.92 25.36
N ASP A 308 18.17 13.54 26.51
CA ASP A 308 19.10 13.03 27.52
C ASP A 308 18.69 11.63 28.02
N SER A 309 17.40 11.44 28.27
CA SER A 309 16.87 10.19 28.79
C SER A 309 16.99 9.04 27.78
N LEU A 310 16.58 9.26 26.53
CA LEU A 310 16.68 8.25 25.48
C LEU A 310 18.13 8.03 25.04
N THR A 311 18.99 9.05 25.09
CA THR A 311 20.44 8.89 24.87
C THR A 311 21.04 7.90 25.87
N ARG A 312 20.75 8.07 27.17
CA ARG A 312 21.21 7.15 28.23
C ARG A 312 20.76 5.71 28.01
N ILE A 313 19.62 5.49 27.36
CA ILE A 313 19.07 4.15 27.11
C ILE A 313 19.64 3.56 25.80
N LEU A 314 19.40 4.25 24.68
CA LEU A 314 19.70 3.78 23.33
C LEU A 314 21.20 3.66 23.07
N GLN A 315 22.00 4.57 23.62
CA GLN A 315 23.45 4.60 23.42
C GLN A 315 24.22 3.89 24.53
N SER A 316 23.54 3.33 25.55
CA SER A 316 24.24 2.60 26.60
C SER A 316 24.80 1.26 26.10
N PRO A 317 26.11 1.00 26.26
CA PRO A 317 26.71 -0.29 25.95
C PRO A 317 26.37 -1.37 26.99
N ARG A 318 25.72 -1.00 28.11
CA ARG A 318 25.38 -1.92 29.21
C ARG A 318 24.01 -2.58 29.02
N ILE A 319 23.16 -1.99 28.19
CA ILE A 319 21.79 -2.43 27.94
C ILE A 319 21.75 -3.06 26.55
N LEU A 320 21.39 -4.34 26.48
CA LEU A 320 21.05 -5.00 25.22
C LEU A 320 19.61 -4.61 24.83
N LYS A 321 19.46 -3.94 23.70
CA LYS A 321 18.16 -3.57 23.14
C LYS A 321 17.72 -4.65 22.17
N LEU A 322 16.54 -5.23 22.38
CA LEU A 322 15.93 -6.18 21.47
C LEU A 322 14.90 -5.43 20.63
N GLY A 323 14.89 -5.66 19.33
CA GLY A 323 13.88 -5.10 18.42
C GLY A 323 13.52 -6.11 17.35
N TYR A 324 12.48 -5.84 16.56
CA TYR A 324 12.13 -6.64 15.38
C TYR A 324 12.05 -5.75 14.15
N ASN A 325 13.05 -5.83 13.26
CA ASN A 325 13.24 -4.88 12.17
C ASN A 325 13.40 -3.42 12.67
N PHE A 326 13.92 -3.23 13.88
CA PHE A 326 13.92 -1.95 14.59
C PHE A 326 14.83 -0.89 13.98
N GLN A 327 15.74 -1.27 13.09
CA GLN A 327 16.52 -0.30 12.30
C GLN A 327 15.63 0.55 11.38
N CYS A 328 14.48 0.03 10.95
CA CYS A 328 13.48 0.82 10.23
C CYS A 328 12.83 1.84 11.16
N ASP A 329 12.51 1.45 12.39
CA ASP A 329 11.89 2.32 13.39
C ASP A 329 12.85 3.44 13.81
N MET A 330 14.14 3.13 14.00
CA MET A 330 15.17 4.15 14.25
C MET A 330 15.24 5.21 13.14
N LYS A 331 15.11 4.82 11.87
CA LYS A 331 15.07 5.79 10.75
C LYS A 331 13.81 6.65 10.82
N GLN A 332 12.67 6.05 11.17
CA GLN A 332 11.41 6.78 11.31
C GLN A 332 11.45 7.74 12.52
N LEU A 333 12.05 7.34 13.64
CA LEU A 333 12.30 8.18 14.82
C LEU A 333 13.18 9.38 14.47
N ALA A 334 14.34 9.13 13.84
CA ALA A 334 15.27 10.18 13.43
C ALA A 334 14.63 11.19 12.45
N HIS A 335 13.75 10.73 11.56
CA HIS A 335 12.99 11.62 10.67
C HIS A 335 11.83 12.35 11.37
N SER A 336 11.24 11.75 12.39
CA SER A 336 10.12 12.35 13.13
C SER A 336 10.58 13.49 14.04
N TYR A 337 11.80 13.38 14.55
CA TYR A 337 12.40 14.24 15.57
C TYR A 337 13.85 14.54 15.20
N GLU A 338 14.06 15.25 14.08
CA GLU A 338 15.38 15.53 13.50
C GLU A 338 16.30 16.32 14.45
N GLU A 339 15.69 17.05 15.40
CA GLU A 339 16.33 17.84 16.43
C GLU A 339 16.92 17.00 17.58
N LEU A 340 16.45 15.76 17.77
CA LEU A 340 16.90 14.90 18.87
C LEU A 340 18.10 14.05 18.46
N GLU A 341 19.20 14.16 19.21
CA GLU A 341 20.43 13.40 18.95
C GLU A 341 20.30 11.92 19.38
N CYS A 342 19.43 11.62 20.35
CA CYS A 342 19.22 10.26 20.85
C CYS A 342 18.81 9.24 19.77
N PHE A 343 18.19 9.69 18.68
CA PHE A 343 17.74 8.84 17.58
C PHE A 343 18.75 8.69 16.44
N LYS A 344 19.88 9.41 16.47
CA LYS A 344 20.92 9.34 15.44
C LYS A 344 21.91 8.21 15.69
N HIS A 345 22.07 7.81 16.94
CA HIS A 345 23.01 6.78 17.36
C HIS A 345 22.39 5.78 18.32
N TYR A 346 22.88 4.54 18.26
CA TYR A 346 22.49 3.48 19.19
C TYR A 346 23.63 2.46 19.34
N GLU A 347 23.69 1.81 20.48
CA GLU A 347 24.62 0.69 20.72
C GLU A 347 23.86 -0.59 21.04
N MET A 348 24.49 -1.76 20.96
CA MET A 348 23.94 -2.99 21.56
C MET A 348 22.50 -3.31 21.13
N LEU A 349 22.14 -3.08 19.86
CA LEU A 349 20.85 -3.47 19.31
C LEU A 349 20.93 -4.87 18.71
N LEU A 350 20.10 -5.79 19.18
CA LEU A 350 19.90 -7.11 18.60
C LEU A 350 18.56 -7.14 17.89
N ASP A 351 18.61 -7.16 16.55
CA ASP A 351 17.42 -7.35 15.74
C ASP A 351 17.04 -8.84 15.69
N ILE A 352 15.95 -9.18 16.38
CA ILE A 352 15.44 -10.54 16.50
C ILE A 352 15.08 -11.12 15.13
N GLN A 353 14.69 -10.30 14.15
CA GLN A 353 14.41 -10.79 12.80
C GLN A 353 15.66 -11.41 12.16
N ASN A 354 16.82 -10.80 12.36
CA ASN A 354 18.10 -11.26 11.79
C ASN A 354 18.59 -12.55 12.45
N VAL A 355 18.27 -12.77 13.73
CA VAL A 355 18.62 -13.99 14.47
C VAL A 355 17.92 -15.21 13.88
N PHE A 356 16.62 -15.10 13.56
CA PHE A 356 15.82 -16.24 13.08
C PHE A 356 15.75 -16.36 11.57
N LYS A 357 16.14 -15.32 10.82
CA LYS A 357 16.04 -15.23 9.35
C LYS A 357 14.65 -15.63 8.83
N GLU A 358 13.60 -15.38 9.62
CA GLU A 358 12.24 -15.81 9.30
C GLU A 358 11.57 -14.74 8.41
N PRO A 359 11.30 -15.04 7.12
CA PRO A 359 10.75 -14.02 6.23
C PRO A 359 9.23 -13.92 6.32
N ARG A 360 8.53 -14.85 7.00
CA ARG A 360 7.06 -14.97 6.92
C ARG A 360 6.40 -14.75 8.28
N GLY A 361 5.36 -13.90 8.29
CA GLY A 361 4.44 -13.74 9.42
C GLY A 361 4.74 -12.60 10.39
N GLY A 362 5.93 -11.98 10.31
CA GLY A 362 6.34 -10.89 11.21
C GLY A 362 6.57 -11.37 12.65
N LEU A 363 6.64 -10.42 13.60
CA LEU A 363 6.83 -10.72 15.02
C LEU A 363 5.78 -11.71 15.56
N SER A 364 4.50 -11.55 15.17
CA SER A 364 3.42 -12.47 15.52
C SER A 364 3.66 -13.91 15.01
N GLY A 365 4.17 -14.06 13.78
CA GLY A 365 4.52 -15.38 13.24
C GLY A 365 5.70 -16.02 13.98
N LEU A 366 6.70 -15.21 14.35
CA LEU A 366 7.83 -15.66 15.15
C LEU A 366 7.40 -16.05 16.57
N ALA A 367 6.56 -15.24 17.22
CA ALA A 367 5.97 -15.56 18.53
C ALA A 367 5.22 -16.89 18.47
N LYS A 368 4.41 -17.13 17.43
CA LYS A 368 3.72 -18.42 17.25
C LYS A 368 4.69 -19.59 17.11
N LYS A 369 5.79 -19.41 16.40
CA LYS A 369 6.81 -20.44 16.19
C LYS A 369 7.58 -20.78 17.47
N ILE A 370 7.88 -19.79 18.30
CA ILE A 370 8.77 -19.93 19.47
C ILE A 370 7.99 -20.17 20.77
N LEU A 371 6.88 -19.45 20.95
CA LEU A 371 6.05 -19.46 22.15
C LEU A 371 4.76 -20.28 21.95
N GLY A 372 4.50 -20.79 20.75
CA GLY A 372 3.30 -21.58 20.41
C GLY A 372 2.04 -20.76 20.14
N VAL A 373 2.08 -19.45 20.39
CA VAL A 373 0.93 -18.54 20.27
C VAL A 373 1.32 -17.24 19.57
N GLY A 374 0.44 -16.75 18.69
CA GLY A 374 0.68 -15.53 17.92
C GLY A 374 0.22 -14.26 18.64
N LEU A 375 0.67 -13.11 18.13
CA LEU A 375 0.22 -11.79 18.61
C LEU A 375 -1.03 -11.34 17.85
N ASN A 376 -1.92 -10.68 18.56
CA ASN A 376 -3.10 -10.03 17.98
C ASN A 376 -2.65 -8.88 17.07
N LYS A 377 -3.28 -8.70 15.90
CA LYS A 377 -2.90 -7.69 14.88
C LYS A 377 -3.95 -6.59 14.71
N THR A 378 -4.96 -6.51 15.57
CA THR A 378 -6.09 -5.57 15.44
C THR A 378 -5.65 -4.11 15.51
N ARG A 379 -4.60 -3.79 16.28
CA ARG A 379 -4.13 -2.40 16.51
C ARG A 379 -2.91 -1.96 15.71
N ARG A 380 -2.31 -2.86 14.92
CA ARG A 380 -1.10 -2.58 14.12
C ARG A 380 -1.17 -1.29 13.29
N ASN A 381 -2.36 -0.95 12.82
CA ASN A 381 -2.62 0.21 11.96
C ASN A 381 -3.64 1.17 12.60
N SER A 382 -3.64 1.25 13.94
CA SER A 382 -4.54 2.13 14.68
C SER A 382 -4.16 3.60 14.52
N ASN A 383 -5.07 4.51 14.87
CA ASN A 383 -4.72 5.92 15.08
C ASN A 383 -3.92 6.10 16.38
N TRP A 384 -2.59 5.94 16.31
CA TRP A 384 -1.68 6.08 17.45
C TRP A 384 -1.44 7.52 17.92
N GLU A 385 -1.96 8.52 17.20
CA GLU A 385 -1.98 9.92 17.64
C GLU A 385 -3.16 10.22 18.57
N GLN A 386 -4.16 9.33 18.65
CA GLN A 386 -5.32 9.52 19.52
C GLN A 386 -4.89 9.65 20.99
N ARG A 387 -5.49 10.59 21.72
CA ARG A 387 -5.34 10.72 23.18
C ARG A 387 -6.71 10.88 23.84
N PRO A 388 -7.00 10.13 24.94
CA PRO A 388 -6.19 9.03 25.46
C PRO A 388 -6.17 7.83 24.50
N LEU A 389 -5.12 7.01 24.58
CA LEU A 389 -5.10 5.70 23.92
C LEU A 389 -6.12 4.77 24.60
N THR A 390 -6.71 3.87 23.81
CA THR A 390 -7.61 2.84 24.35
C THR A 390 -6.84 1.75 25.09
N GLN A 391 -7.51 1.03 25.99
CA GLN A 391 -6.89 -0.09 26.71
C GLN A 391 -6.30 -1.14 25.76
N ASN A 392 -7.02 -1.49 24.68
CA ASN A 392 -6.54 -2.44 23.67
C ASN A 392 -5.28 -1.94 22.95
N GLN A 393 -5.14 -0.63 22.74
CA GLN A 393 -3.91 -0.04 22.17
C GLN A 393 -2.74 -0.13 23.15
N LEU A 394 -2.97 0.16 24.43
CA LEU A 394 -1.93 0.04 25.46
C LEU A 394 -1.45 -1.41 25.62
N GLU A 395 -2.37 -2.37 25.63
CA GLU A 395 -2.04 -3.79 25.74
C GLU A 395 -1.28 -4.30 24.52
N TYR A 396 -1.75 -3.96 23.31
CA TYR A 396 -1.05 -4.28 22.06
C TYR A 396 0.38 -3.73 22.07
N ALA A 397 0.52 -2.43 22.35
CA ALA A 397 1.81 -1.73 22.37
C ALA A 397 2.77 -2.37 23.37
N ALA A 398 2.27 -2.67 24.58
CA ALA A 398 3.11 -3.29 25.60
C ALA A 398 3.55 -4.71 25.22
N LEU A 399 2.66 -5.48 24.57
CA LEU A 399 2.93 -6.86 24.20
C LEU A 399 4.02 -6.96 23.11
N ASP A 400 4.00 -6.07 22.12
CA ASP A 400 4.97 -6.08 21.01
C ASP A 400 6.41 -5.81 21.49
N ALA A 401 6.60 -5.01 22.55
CA ALA A 401 7.90 -4.86 23.19
C ALA A 401 8.24 -6.02 24.16
N ALA A 402 7.29 -6.47 24.98
CA ALA A 402 7.54 -7.49 26.01
C ALA A 402 7.86 -8.86 25.41
N VAL A 403 7.17 -9.26 24.33
CA VAL A 403 7.35 -10.56 23.67
C VAL A 403 8.79 -10.77 23.20
N LEU A 404 9.52 -9.70 22.83
CA LEU A 404 10.91 -9.77 22.38
C LEU A 404 11.82 -10.37 23.45
N ILE A 405 11.61 -10.01 24.72
CA ILE A 405 12.38 -10.52 25.85
C ILE A 405 12.14 -12.02 26.02
N HIS A 406 10.90 -12.46 25.89
CA HIS A 406 10.53 -13.88 26.03
C HIS A 406 11.06 -14.72 24.87
N ILE A 407 10.98 -14.22 23.64
CA ILE A 407 11.61 -14.86 22.47
C ILE A 407 13.12 -14.98 22.69
N PHE A 408 13.79 -13.91 23.12
CA PHE A 408 15.22 -13.91 23.37
C PHE A 408 15.62 -14.90 24.48
N ARG A 409 14.88 -14.95 25.58
CA ARG A 409 15.11 -15.90 26.68
C ARG A 409 14.98 -17.35 26.21
N HIS A 410 14.01 -17.63 25.37
CA HIS A 410 13.85 -18.96 24.77
C HIS A 410 15.08 -19.34 23.93
N VAL A 411 15.60 -18.43 23.10
CA VAL A 411 16.84 -18.63 22.32
C VAL A 411 18.05 -18.86 23.23
N HIS A 412 18.17 -18.06 24.28
CA HIS A 412 19.30 -18.11 25.21
C HIS A 412 19.31 -19.41 26.02
N GLY A 413 18.13 -19.85 26.50
CA GLY A 413 17.98 -21.11 27.24
C GLY A 413 18.32 -22.35 26.40
N HIS A 414 17.93 -22.37 25.12
CA HIS A 414 18.26 -23.47 24.20
C HIS A 414 19.75 -23.48 23.81
N SER A 415 20.39 -22.30 23.77
CA SER A 415 21.83 -22.19 23.48
C SER A 415 22.73 -22.75 24.59
N GLN A 416 22.20 -22.94 25.81
CA GLN A 416 22.92 -23.53 26.95
C GLN A 416 22.64 -25.04 27.13
N THR A 417 21.55 -25.56 26.58
CA THR A 417 21.10 -26.97 26.78
C THR A 417 21.39 -27.90 25.61
N ALA A 418 21.76 -27.38 24.43
CA ALA A 418 22.05 -28.16 23.23
C ALA A 418 23.46 -28.81 23.20
N GLU A 419 23.76 -29.69 24.16
CA GLU A 419 24.83 -30.71 24.02
C GLU A 419 24.31 -32.07 23.51
N GLY A 420 23.00 -32.21 23.27
CA GLY A 420 22.40 -33.37 22.60
C GLY A 420 21.32 -32.94 21.62
N GLU A 421 21.36 -33.47 20.39
CA GLU A 421 20.39 -33.31 19.29
C GLU A 421 20.43 -31.99 18.48
N GLY A 422 21.29 -31.98 17.44
CA GLY A 422 21.01 -31.48 16.08
C GLY A 422 20.69 -30.00 15.83
N HIS A 423 20.34 -29.19 16.82
CA HIS A 423 20.00 -27.79 16.64
C HIS A 423 21.27 -26.94 16.62
N ARG A 424 21.61 -26.37 15.45
CA ARG A 424 22.74 -25.43 15.29
C ARG A 424 22.67 -24.36 16.36
N LYS A 425 23.75 -24.21 17.13
CA LYS A 425 23.96 -23.13 18.08
C LYS A 425 23.69 -21.78 17.40
N LEU A 426 22.61 -21.08 17.78
CA LEU A 426 22.29 -19.78 17.20
C LEU A 426 23.30 -18.74 17.70
N GLU A 427 24.19 -18.27 16.82
CA GLU A 427 25.18 -17.22 17.12
C GLU A 427 24.55 -15.81 17.11
N TRP A 428 23.59 -15.57 17.99
CA TRP A 428 22.87 -14.29 18.09
C TRP A 428 23.79 -13.09 18.37
N LYS A 429 24.94 -13.30 19.05
CA LYS A 429 25.91 -12.23 19.33
C LYS A 429 26.48 -11.58 18.07
N SER A 430 26.57 -12.33 16.97
CA SER A 430 27.03 -11.79 15.68
C SER A 430 26.02 -10.85 15.02
N CYS A 431 24.77 -10.89 15.47
CA CYS A 431 23.69 -10.03 14.98
C CYS A 431 23.54 -8.72 15.78
N ILE A 432 24.38 -8.50 16.80
CA ILE A 432 24.37 -7.24 17.56
C ILE A 432 25.00 -6.16 16.70
N VAL A 433 24.30 -5.03 16.57
CA VAL A 433 24.72 -3.87 15.80
C VAL A 433 24.77 -2.62 16.67
N SER A 434 25.70 -1.74 16.33
CA SER A 434 25.81 -0.38 16.88
C SER A 434 25.94 0.60 15.72
N HIS A 435 25.26 1.73 15.78
CA HIS A 435 25.39 2.84 14.85
C HIS A 435 25.95 4.05 15.59
N MET A 436 27.21 4.36 15.30
CA MET A 436 27.91 5.56 15.76
C MET A 436 28.50 6.22 14.52
N ASP A 437 28.28 7.52 14.35
CA ASP A 437 28.98 8.23 13.29
C ASP A 437 30.48 8.12 13.53
N ASN A 438 31.23 7.66 12.53
CA ASN A 438 32.68 7.61 12.59
C ASN A 438 33.20 9.05 12.77
N ILE A 439 33.49 9.44 14.00
CA ILE A 439 34.30 10.63 14.29
C ILE A 439 35.61 10.40 13.54
N LYS A 440 35.78 11.07 12.39
CA LYS A 440 37.07 11.17 11.71
C LYS A 440 38.06 11.67 12.76
N LYS A 441 38.92 10.77 13.25
CA LYS A 441 40.09 11.13 14.05
C LYS A 441 40.81 12.25 13.31
N SER A 442 40.71 13.48 13.81
CA SER A 442 41.59 14.55 13.38
C SER A 442 42.99 14.11 13.76
N LYS A 443 43.78 13.69 12.76
CA LYS A 443 45.20 13.45 12.96
C LYS A 443 45.81 14.80 13.30
N LYS A 444 46.08 15.02 14.60
CA LYS A 444 47.11 15.94 15.05
C LYS A 444 48.40 15.63 14.29
N GLY A 445 48.90 16.65 13.62
CA GLY A 445 50.22 16.67 13.00
C GLY A 445 50.79 18.07 13.07
N SER A 446 50.82 18.65 14.28
CA SER A 446 51.72 19.75 14.58
C SER A 446 53.15 19.27 14.40
N LYS A 447 53.83 19.75 13.36
CA LYS A 447 55.30 19.80 13.33
C LYS A 447 55.71 21.25 13.19
N LYS A 448 56.63 21.60 14.08
CA LYS A 448 57.37 22.86 14.20
C LYS A 448 57.95 23.32 12.88
#